data_AF-A0A352IQN0-F1
#
_entry.id   AF-A0A352IQN0-F1
#
_cell.length_a   1.000
_cell.length_b   1.000
_cell.length_c   1.000
_cell.angle_alpha   90.00
_cell.angle_beta   90.00
_cell.angle_gamma   90.00
#
_symmetry.space_group_name_H-M   'P 1'
#
loop_
_entity.id
_entity.type
_entity.pdbx_description
1 polymer ?
#
loop_
_entity_poly.entity_id
_entity_poly.type
_entity_poly.pdbx_seq_one_letter_code
_entity_poly.pdbx_strand_id
1 'polypeptide(L)'
;MEINVNFLENLRLEAKFDDFTVVTDQPIRYKGDGSAPSPFDYFLASSALCAAYFVRVYCLARDIPTENIRLSQNNVVDPENRYNQIFKISVELPEDISEKDRQGILRSIDRCTVKKVVQTGPTFEIETVENLDADAQALLMTQPEGGTQTFIEGKDLPLEQTIANMTGILEELGMKIEIASWRNIVPHVWSLHIRDAASPMCFTNGKGATKESALCSALGEFIERLSCNFFYNDQFFGEDIANSDFVHYPNEKWFKPGPNDELPEGILDDHCLAIYNPDGELGGSNLIDTNSGRADRGIVSLPYVRKSDGEVVYFPSNLIENLFLSNGMSAGNTLNEAQVQCLSEIFERAVKKQIIEEEIALPDVPREVLEKYPNILEGIEALEAQGFPTLVKDASLGGQFPVMCVTLMNPRTGGVFASFGAHPSFEVALERSLTELLQGRSFEGLNDVPAPTFNSLAVTEPNNFVEHFIDSTGVVSWRFFSARSDYDFVEWDFSGTNAEEAECLFGILEELGKQVYVAVYEELGAPVCRILVPGYSEVYPVEDLIMDNT
;
A
#
# COMPACT_ATOMS: atom_id res chain seq x y z
N MET A 1 -16.52 -3.46 -5.17
CA MET A 1 -16.80 -3.88 -6.56
C MET A 1 -18.20 -3.46 -6.91
N GLU A 2 -18.30 -2.35 -7.63
CA GLU A 2 -19.50 -1.92 -8.32
C GLU A 2 -19.73 -2.76 -9.60
N ILE A 3 -20.99 -3.11 -9.87
CA ILE A 3 -21.39 -3.79 -11.11
C ILE A 3 -22.49 -2.97 -11.77
N ASN A 4 -22.16 -2.39 -12.93
CA ASN A 4 -23.11 -1.63 -13.74
C ASN A 4 -23.82 -2.54 -14.74
N VAL A 5 -25.15 -2.44 -14.84
CA VAL A 5 -25.96 -3.30 -15.71
C VAL A 5 -26.63 -2.48 -16.80
N ASN A 6 -26.32 -2.83 -18.06
CA ASN A 6 -27.01 -2.33 -19.24
C ASN A 6 -28.09 -3.31 -19.70
N PHE A 7 -29.23 -2.77 -20.10
CA PHE A 7 -30.30 -3.54 -20.75
C PHE A 7 -30.03 -3.59 -22.26
N LEU A 8 -29.85 -4.79 -22.80
CA LEU A 8 -29.67 -5.02 -24.23
C LEU A 8 -31.01 -5.36 -24.89
N GLU A 9 -30.98 -5.72 -26.18
CA GLU A 9 -32.18 -6.18 -26.89
C GLU A 9 -32.80 -7.43 -26.27
N ASN A 10 -34.14 -7.51 -26.31
CA ASN A 10 -34.94 -8.61 -25.74
C ASN A 10 -34.72 -8.81 -24.22
N LEU A 11 -34.31 -10.00 -23.78
CA LEU A 11 -34.08 -10.35 -22.36
C LEU A 11 -32.59 -10.45 -22.01
N ARG A 12 -31.74 -9.86 -22.85
CA ARG A 12 -30.30 -9.85 -22.66
C ARG A 12 -29.89 -8.73 -21.73
N LEU A 13 -28.94 -9.01 -20.86
CA LEU A 13 -28.34 -8.04 -19.93
C LEU A 13 -26.83 -8.08 -20.06
N GLU A 14 -26.19 -6.94 -19.89
CA GLU A 14 -24.74 -6.80 -19.88
C GLU A 14 -24.31 -6.21 -18.54
N ALA A 15 -23.52 -6.96 -17.78
CA ALA A 15 -22.86 -6.47 -16.58
C ALA A 15 -21.43 -6.04 -16.93
N LYS A 16 -21.04 -4.83 -16.48
CA LYS A 16 -19.68 -4.29 -16.58
C LYS A 16 -19.12 -4.02 -15.19
N PHE A 17 -17.92 -4.50 -14.94
CA PHE A 17 -17.18 -4.32 -13.70
C PHE A 17 -15.70 -4.57 -13.97
N ASP A 18 -14.81 -3.77 -13.38
CA ASP A 18 -13.39 -3.74 -13.73
C ASP A 18 -13.20 -3.69 -15.27
N ASP A 19 -12.29 -4.50 -15.83
CA ASP A 19 -12.08 -4.66 -17.28
C ASP A 19 -12.97 -5.75 -17.91
N PHE A 20 -13.93 -6.30 -17.15
CA PHE A 20 -14.73 -7.45 -17.57
C PHE A 20 -16.13 -7.06 -18.01
N THR A 21 -16.62 -7.78 -19.02
CA THR A 21 -18.01 -7.69 -19.48
C THR A 21 -18.63 -9.08 -19.47
N VAL A 22 -19.77 -9.22 -18.78
CA VAL A 22 -20.54 -10.47 -18.72
C VAL A 22 -21.91 -10.25 -19.34
N VAL A 23 -22.17 -10.94 -20.44
CA VAL A 23 -23.48 -10.97 -21.08
C VAL A 23 -24.28 -12.16 -20.55
N THR A 24 -25.54 -11.91 -20.19
CA THR A 24 -26.50 -12.92 -19.79
C THR A 24 -27.71 -12.90 -20.71
N ASP A 25 -28.38 -14.04 -20.85
CA ASP A 25 -29.63 -14.17 -21.60
C ASP A 25 -30.53 -15.23 -20.96
N GLN A 26 -31.83 -15.09 -21.15
CA GLN A 26 -32.78 -16.12 -20.78
C GLN A 26 -32.83 -17.20 -21.86
N PRO A 27 -33.01 -18.49 -21.50
CA PRO A 27 -33.20 -19.52 -22.50
C PRO A 27 -34.51 -19.31 -23.27
N ILE A 28 -34.61 -19.88 -24.47
CA ILE A 28 -35.78 -19.77 -25.37
C ILE A 28 -37.11 -20.11 -24.66
N ARG A 29 -37.10 -21.10 -23.75
CA ARG A 29 -38.28 -21.49 -22.95
C ARG A 29 -38.83 -20.37 -22.05
N TYR A 30 -37.99 -19.40 -21.72
CA TYR A 30 -38.34 -18.19 -20.95
C TYR A 30 -38.35 -16.93 -21.82
N LYS A 31 -38.52 -17.10 -23.15
CA LYS A 31 -38.65 -16.03 -24.16
C LYS A 31 -37.38 -15.21 -24.44
N GLY A 32 -36.22 -15.62 -23.94
CA GLY A 32 -34.95 -15.02 -24.37
C GLY A 32 -34.42 -15.67 -25.64
N ASP A 33 -33.25 -15.21 -26.11
CA ASP A 33 -32.65 -15.71 -27.35
C ASP A 33 -31.80 -16.96 -27.10
N GLY A 34 -31.51 -17.29 -25.83
CA GLY A 34 -30.60 -18.36 -25.44
C GLY A 34 -29.16 -18.14 -25.93
N SER A 35 -28.78 -16.88 -26.16
CA SER A 35 -27.49 -16.48 -26.74
C SER A 35 -26.34 -16.49 -25.72
N ALA A 36 -26.65 -16.47 -24.43
CA ALA A 36 -25.71 -16.53 -23.31
C ALA A 36 -26.31 -17.31 -22.12
N PRO A 37 -25.50 -17.76 -21.15
CA PRO A 37 -26.02 -18.34 -19.91
C PRO A 37 -26.93 -17.36 -19.16
N SER A 38 -27.89 -17.88 -18.40
CA SER A 38 -28.72 -17.03 -17.54
C SER A 38 -27.91 -16.53 -16.33
N PRO A 39 -28.33 -15.45 -15.65
CA PRO A 39 -27.62 -14.96 -14.46
C PRO A 39 -27.42 -16.04 -13.39
N PHE A 40 -28.41 -16.92 -13.20
CA PHE A 40 -28.30 -18.01 -12.24
C PHE A 40 -27.31 -19.10 -12.69
N ASP A 41 -27.17 -19.33 -13.99
CA ASP A 41 -26.18 -20.29 -14.51
C ASP A 41 -24.75 -19.81 -14.22
N TYR A 42 -24.48 -18.50 -14.31
CA TYR A 42 -23.19 -17.93 -13.91
C TYR A 42 -22.91 -18.13 -12.42
N PHE A 43 -23.91 -17.97 -11.55
CA PHE A 43 -23.78 -18.26 -10.12
C PHE A 43 -23.45 -19.73 -9.84
N LEU A 44 -24.06 -20.65 -10.58
CA LEU A 44 -23.76 -22.08 -10.47
C LEU A 44 -22.37 -22.43 -11.04
N ALA A 45 -21.97 -21.79 -12.13
CA ALA A 45 -20.64 -21.97 -12.70
C ALA A 45 -19.55 -21.42 -11.76
N SER A 46 -19.78 -20.25 -11.15
CA SER A 46 -18.82 -19.60 -10.25
C SER A 46 -18.52 -20.44 -9.01
N SER A 47 -19.52 -21.15 -8.46
CA SER A 47 -19.31 -22.09 -7.34
C SER A 47 -18.41 -23.27 -7.72
N ALA A 48 -18.62 -23.88 -8.89
CA ALA A 48 -17.76 -24.96 -9.38
C ALA A 48 -16.33 -24.47 -9.69
N LEU A 49 -16.20 -23.31 -10.35
CA LEU A 49 -14.92 -22.69 -10.69
C LEU A 49 -14.14 -22.27 -9.44
N CYS A 50 -14.82 -21.72 -8.43
CA CYS A 50 -14.21 -21.39 -7.14
C CYS A 50 -13.61 -22.62 -6.46
N ALA A 51 -14.35 -23.74 -6.41
CA ALA A 51 -13.79 -24.99 -5.89
C ALA A 51 -12.56 -25.45 -6.69
N ALA A 52 -12.63 -25.40 -8.03
CA ALA A 52 -11.52 -25.79 -8.89
C ALA A 52 -10.28 -24.88 -8.72
N TYR A 53 -10.47 -23.59 -8.49
CA TYR A 53 -9.41 -22.64 -8.17
C TYR A 53 -8.64 -23.07 -6.91
N PHE A 54 -9.34 -23.41 -5.82
CA PHE A 54 -8.69 -23.87 -4.57
C PHE A 54 -7.97 -25.21 -4.73
N VAL A 55 -8.45 -26.10 -5.61
CA VAL A 55 -7.69 -27.29 -6.01
C VAL A 55 -6.41 -26.90 -6.73
N ARG A 56 -6.50 -26.00 -7.72
CA ARG A 56 -5.36 -25.54 -8.51
C ARG A 56 -4.28 -24.89 -7.66
N VAL A 57 -4.65 -23.99 -6.74
CA VAL A 57 -3.71 -23.33 -5.82
C VAL A 57 -3.00 -24.35 -4.93
N TYR A 58 -3.73 -25.32 -4.38
CA TYR A 58 -3.12 -26.36 -3.55
C TYR A 58 -2.08 -27.19 -4.31
N CYS A 59 -2.43 -27.57 -5.55
CA CYS A 59 -1.58 -28.38 -6.41
C CYS A 59 -0.35 -27.60 -6.88
N LEU A 60 -0.52 -26.34 -7.26
CA LEU A 60 0.56 -25.46 -7.70
C LEU A 60 1.62 -25.27 -6.62
N ALA A 61 1.21 -25.04 -5.37
CA ALA A 61 2.12 -24.88 -4.24
C ALA A 61 2.91 -26.14 -3.85
N ARG A 62 2.66 -27.29 -4.51
CA ARG A 62 3.26 -28.59 -4.21
C ARG A 62 3.76 -29.33 -5.45
N ASP A 63 3.80 -28.64 -6.59
CA ASP A 63 4.18 -29.20 -7.89
C ASP A 63 3.37 -30.46 -8.27
N ILE A 64 2.08 -30.50 -7.92
CA ILE A 64 1.17 -31.59 -8.26
C ILE A 64 0.51 -31.29 -9.62
N PRO A 65 0.63 -32.17 -10.63
CA PRO A 65 -0.05 -31.99 -11.92
C PRO A 65 -1.57 -32.05 -11.79
N THR A 66 -2.28 -31.18 -12.51
CA THR A 66 -3.76 -31.09 -12.48
C THR A 66 -4.45 -31.83 -13.62
N GLU A 67 -3.71 -32.41 -14.56
CA GLU A 67 -4.21 -33.00 -15.82
C GLU A 67 -5.27 -34.10 -15.62
N ASN A 68 -5.18 -34.84 -14.52
CA ASN A 68 -6.09 -35.95 -14.19
C ASN A 68 -7.02 -35.64 -13.01
N ILE A 69 -7.14 -34.36 -12.62
CA ILE A 69 -8.09 -33.92 -11.60
C ILE A 69 -9.32 -33.36 -12.30
N ARG A 70 -10.50 -33.87 -11.96
CA ARG A 70 -11.77 -33.39 -12.55
C ARG A 70 -12.73 -32.95 -11.45
N LEU A 71 -13.45 -31.87 -11.72
CA LEU A 71 -14.51 -31.38 -10.87
C LEU A 71 -15.82 -31.30 -11.65
N SER A 72 -16.91 -31.70 -11.02
CA SER A 72 -18.25 -31.51 -11.54
C SER A 72 -19.19 -31.05 -10.45
N GLN A 73 -20.12 -30.17 -10.78
CA GLN A 73 -21.18 -29.74 -9.88
C GLN A 73 -22.53 -30.22 -10.39
N ASN A 74 -23.33 -30.78 -9.49
CA ASN A 74 -24.73 -31.12 -9.74
C ASN A 74 -25.60 -30.45 -8.68
N ASN A 75 -26.79 -30.01 -9.06
CA ASN A 75 -27.71 -29.36 -8.14
C ASN A 75 -28.90 -30.26 -7.86
N VAL A 76 -29.15 -30.54 -6.59
CA VAL A 76 -30.38 -31.22 -6.15
C VAL A 76 -31.35 -30.15 -5.69
N VAL A 77 -32.42 -29.97 -6.45
CA VAL A 77 -33.48 -29.00 -6.14
C VAL A 77 -34.53 -29.67 -5.26
N ASP A 78 -34.88 -29.04 -4.15
CA ASP A 78 -35.98 -29.49 -3.30
C ASP A 78 -37.32 -29.39 -4.06
N PRO A 79 -38.12 -30.48 -4.12
CA PRO A 79 -39.38 -30.49 -4.86
C PRO A 79 -40.45 -29.56 -4.28
N GLU A 80 -40.40 -29.24 -2.99
CA GLU A 80 -41.37 -28.37 -2.30
C GLU A 80 -40.90 -26.91 -2.23
N ASN A 81 -39.59 -26.66 -2.35
CA ASN A 81 -39.02 -25.32 -2.35
C ASN A 81 -37.85 -25.21 -3.35
N ARG A 82 -38.11 -24.70 -4.55
CA ARG A 82 -37.09 -24.53 -5.59
C ARG A 82 -35.87 -23.69 -5.21
N TYR A 83 -35.96 -22.88 -4.14
CA TYR A 83 -34.86 -22.07 -3.63
C TYR A 83 -33.98 -22.82 -2.63
N ASN A 84 -34.48 -23.91 -2.07
CA ASN A 84 -33.70 -24.83 -1.26
C ASN A 84 -32.98 -25.83 -2.19
N GLN A 85 -31.68 -25.63 -2.39
CA GLN A 85 -30.89 -26.45 -3.30
C GLN A 85 -29.63 -26.97 -2.61
N ILE A 86 -29.24 -28.20 -2.94
CA ILE A 86 -27.95 -28.77 -2.56
C ILE A 86 -27.03 -28.71 -3.78
N PHE A 87 -26.01 -27.85 -3.72
CA PHE A 87 -24.93 -27.82 -4.70
C PHE A 87 -23.89 -28.89 -4.36
N LYS A 88 -23.93 -29.99 -5.10
CA LYS A 88 -23.05 -31.15 -4.90
C LYS A 88 -21.86 -31.07 -5.85
N ILE A 89 -20.72 -30.64 -5.30
CA ILE A 89 -19.43 -30.65 -6.01
C ILE A 89 -18.77 -32.02 -5.78
N SER A 90 -18.46 -32.72 -6.87
CA SER A 90 -17.75 -33.99 -6.88
C SER A 90 -16.37 -33.80 -7.49
N VAL A 91 -15.34 -34.31 -6.81
CA VAL A 91 -13.93 -34.18 -7.20
C VAL A 91 -13.38 -35.58 -7.46
N GLU A 92 -12.94 -35.80 -8.70
CA GLU A 92 -12.22 -36.99 -9.11
C GLU A 92 -10.72 -36.68 -9.02
N LEU A 93 -10.00 -37.44 -8.19
CA LEU A 93 -8.56 -37.33 -8.00
C LEU A 93 -7.88 -38.62 -8.46
N PRO A 94 -6.70 -38.55 -9.09
CA PRO A 94 -6.02 -39.71 -9.65
C PRO A 94 -5.48 -40.64 -8.54
N GLU A 95 -5.32 -41.93 -8.82
CA GLU A 95 -4.97 -42.95 -7.82
C GLU A 95 -3.56 -42.76 -7.23
N ASP A 96 -2.66 -42.12 -7.97
CA ASP A 96 -1.27 -41.86 -7.61
C ASP A 96 -1.10 -40.68 -6.63
N ILE A 97 -2.17 -39.91 -6.39
CA ILE A 97 -2.12 -38.83 -5.40
C ILE A 97 -2.05 -39.39 -3.98
N SER A 98 -1.17 -38.84 -3.15
CA SER A 98 -1.02 -39.30 -1.77
C SER A 98 -2.29 -39.04 -0.95
N GLU A 99 -2.56 -39.87 0.07
CA GLU A 99 -3.72 -39.64 0.96
C GLU A 99 -3.62 -38.29 1.69
N LYS A 100 -2.39 -37.86 2.01
CA LYS A 100 -2.13 -36.56 2.61
C LYS A 100 -2.59 -35.42 1.70
N ASP A 101 -2.29 -35.51 0.41
CA ASP A 101 -2.64 -34.49 -0.57
C ASP A 101 -4.13 -34.56 -0.95
N ARG A 102 -4.74 -35.75 -1.01
CA ARG A 102 -6.19 -35.94 -1.11
C ARG A 102 -6.94 -35.14 -0.05
N GLN A 103 -6.57 -35.34 1.22
CA GLN A 103 -7.18 -34.60 2.33
C GLN A 103 -6.85 -33.11 2.29
N GLY A 104 -5.65 -32.75 1.84
CA GLY A 104 -5.24 -31.36 1.66
C GLY A 104 -6.07 -30.62 0.60
N ILE A 105 -6.32 -31.24 -0.55
CA ILE A 105 -7.16 -30.71 -1.62
C ILE A 105 -8.59 -30.50 -1.13
N LEU A 106 -9.18 -31.49 -0.44
CA LEU A 106 -10.53 -31.35 0.10
C LEU A 106 -10.63 -30.21 1.12
N ARG A 107 -9.66 -30.07 2.03
CA ARG A 107 -9.56 -28.93 2.95
C ARG A 107 -9.38 -27.60 2.24
N SER A 108 -8.66 -27.58 1.11
CA SER A 108 -8.50 -26.38 0.29
C SER A 108 -9.84 -25.93 -0.28
N ILE A 109 -10.63 -26.87 -0.84
CA ILE A 109 -11.96 -26.59 -1.40
C ILE A 109 -12.93 -26.04 -0.34
N ASP A 110 -12.79 -26.46 0.92
CA ASP A 110 -13.61 -25.93 2.01
C ASP A 110 -13.42 -24.43 2.26
N ARG A 111 -12.35 -23.82 1.72
CA ARG A 111 -12.11 -22.39 1.75
C ARG A 111 -12.75 -21.63 0.58
N CYS A 112 -13.46 -22.31 -0.32
CA CYS A 112 -14.12 -21.65 -1.46
C CYS A 112 -15.01 -20.48 -1.01
N THR A 113 -14.64 -19.28 -1.47
CA THR A 113 -15.30 -18.02 -1.14
C THR A 113 -16.78 -18.05 -1.46
N VAL A 114 -17.17 -18.51 -2.66
CA VAL A 114 -18.58 -18.60 -3.06
C VAL A 114 -19.38 -19.48 -2.10
N LYS A 115 -18.83 -20.65 -1.73
CA LYS A 115 -19.46 -21.56 -0.75
C LYS A 115 -19.62 -20.86 0.61
N LYS A 116 -18.57 -20.21 1.12
CA LYS A 116 -18.58 -19.55 2.43
C LYS A 116 -19.59 -18.42 2.48
N VAL A 117 -19.62 -17.55 1.46
CA VAL A 117 -20.59 -16.45 1.37
C VAL A 117 -22.02 -17.01 1.39
N VAL A 118 -22.33 -17.99 0.54
CA VAL A 118 -23.68 -18.58 0.49
C VAL A 118 -24.08 -19.23 1.83
N GLN A 119 -23.14 -19.89 2.52
CA GLN A 119 -23.39 -20.50 3.84
C GLN A 119 -23.57 -19.47 4.96
N THR A 120 -22.87 -18.33 4.88
CA THR A 120 -23.05 -17.21 5.82
C THR A 120 -24.38 -16.49 5.61
N GLY A 121 -24.91 -16.51 4.37
CA GLY A 121 -26.21 -15.94 4.04
C GLY A 121 -26.17 -14.41 3.93
N PRO A 122 -25.65 -13.85 2.82
CA PRO A 122 -25.66 -12.41 2.60
C PRO A 122 -27.10 -11.87 2.55
N THR A 123 -27.31 -10.69 3.12
CA THR A 123 -28.57 -9.95 3.00
C THR A 123 -28.62 -9.28 1.63
N PHE A 124 -29.77 -9.39 0.96
CA PHE A 124 -30.07 -8.61 -0.23
C PHE A 124 -30.95 -7.44 0.17
N GLU A 125 -30.38 -6.24 0.13
CA GLU A 125 -31.11 -5.00 0.34
C GLU A 125 -31.43 -4.41 -1.05
N ILE A 126 -32.68 -4.01 -1.24
CA ILE A 126 -33.16 -3.45 -2.51
C ILE A 126 -33.78 -2.11 -2.19
N GLU A 127 -33.15 -1.06 -2.68
CA GLU A 127 -33.62 0.31 -2.53
C GLU A 127 -33.70 1.01 -3.89
N THR A 128 -34.47 2.10 -3.92
CA THR A 128 -34.56 2.96 -5.09
C THR A 128 -33.85 4.26 -4.77
N VAL A 129 -32.91 4.63 -5.62
CA VAL A 129 -32.10 5.85 -5.48
C VAL A 129 -32.44 6.82 -6.61
N GLU A 130 -32.31 8.12 -6.38
CA GLU A 130 -32.51 9.12 -7.43
C GLU A 130 -31.38 9.06 -8.48
N ASN A 131 -30.17 8.68 -8.04
CA ASN A 131 -29.00 8.48 -8.90
C ASN A 131 -28.06 7.40 -8.29
N LEU A 132 -27.73 6.36 -9.06
CA LEU A 132 -26.81 5.28 -8.66
C LEU A 132 -25.37 5.76 -8.45
N ASP A 133 -24.96 6.83 -9.14
CA ASP A 133 -23.61 7.38 -9.00
C ASP A 133 -23.39 8.02 -7.62
N ALA A 134 -24.43 8.62 -7.04
CA ALA A 134 -24.37 9.32 -5.76
C ALA A 134 -24.44 8.37 -4.54
N ASP A 135 -25.01 7.17 -4.69
CA ASP A 135 -25.39 6.34 -3.54
C ASP A 135 -24.30 5.32 -3.12
N ALA A 136 -23.45 4.89 -4.05
CA ALA A 136 -22.35 3.98 -3.74
C ALA A 136 -21.27 4.60 -2.81
N GLN A 137 -21.22 5.93 -2.69
CA GLN A 137 -20.42 6.67 -1.71
C GLN A 137 -20.98 6.55 -0.27
N ALA A 138 -22.29 6.36 -0.11
CA ALA A 138 -22.90 6.18 1.21
C ALA A 138 -22.42 4.91 1.93
N LEU A 139 -21.89 3.92 1.21
CA LEU A 139 -21.31 2.70 1.78
C LEU A 139 -19.96 2.92 2.47
N LEU A 140 -19.24 4.00 2.14
CA LEU A 140 -18.04 4.45 2.87
C LEU A 140 -18.40 5.19 4.15
N MET A 141 -19.53 5.90 4.10
CA MET A 141 -20.12 6.61 5.23
C MET A 141 -20.83 5.63 6.17
N THR A 142 -20.07 4.80 6.90
CA THR A 142 -20.59 4.35 8.21
C THR A 142 -20.74 5.60 9.06
N GLN A 143 -21.91 6.24 9.02
CA GLN A 143 -22.24 7.28 9.99
C GLN A 143 -22.08 6.65 11.37
N PRO A 144 -21.23 7.19 12.25
CA PRO A 144 -21.03 6.62 13.56
C PRO A 144 -22.38 6.59 14.28
N GLU A 145 -22.79 5.41 14.74
CA GLU A 145 -23.94 5.26 15.61
C GLU A 145 -23.70 6.08 16.88
N GLY A 146 -24.20 7.32 16.94
CA GLY A 146 -24.32 8.08 18.19
C GLY A 146 -23.30 9.19 18.47
N GLY A 147 -22.64 9.78 17.47
CA GLY A 147 -21.81 10.98 17.70
C GLY A 147 -20.58 10.76 18.59
N THR A 148 -20.05 9.53 18.60
CA THR A 148 -18.74 9.21 19.17
C THR A 148 -17.62 9.99 18.47
N GLN A 149 -16.67 10.48 19.26
CA GLN A 149 -15.45 11.14 18.79
C GLN A 149 -14.26 10.35 19.30
N THR A 150 -13.63 9.58 18.41
CA THR A 150 -12.49 8.72 18.74
C THR A 150 -11.19 9.45 18.39
N PHE A 151 -10.43 9.84 19.42
CA PHE A 151 -9.08 10.38 19.26
C PHE A 151 -8.07 9.27 19.43
N ILE A 152 -7.08 9.23 18.53
CA ILE A 152 -5.89 8.40 18.65
C ILE A 152 -4.66 9.31 18.74
N GLU A 153 -3.58 8.79 19.31
CA GLU A 153 -2.33 9.53 19.47
C GLU A 153 -1.76 9.97 18.11
N GLY A 154 -1.19 11.17 18.06
CA GLY A 154 -0.67 11.79 16.83
C GLY A 154 -1.72 12.38 15.88
N LYS A 155 -3.02 12.22 16.13
CA LYS A 155 -4.09 12.79 15.28
C LYS A 155 -4.71 14.05 15.87
N ASP A 156 -4.80 15.11 15.05
CA ASP A 156 -5.37 16.40 15.47
C ASP A 156 -6.91 16.43 15.44
N LEU A 157 -7.55 15.48 14.76
CA LEU A 157 -9.01 15.33 14.68
C LEU A 157 -9.47 13.91 15.06
N PRO A 158 -10.72 13.75 15.51
CA PRO A 158 -11.31 12.43 15.68
C PRO A 158 -11.37 11.66 14.36
N LEU A 159 -11.22 10.34 14.42
CA LEU A 159 -11.24 9.45 13.24
C LEU A 159 -12.50 9.66 12.39
N GLU A 160 -13.66 9.78 13.03
CA GLU A 160 -14.94 9.94 12.35
C GLU A 160 -15.00 11.26 11.56
N GLN A 161 -14.42 12.32 12.12
CA GLN A 161 -14.35 13.61 11.44
C GLN A 161 -13.33 13.58 10.29
N THR A 162 -12.19 12.93 10.47
CA THR A 162 -11.21 12.72 9.39
C THR A 162 -11.85 11.94 8.23
N ILE A 163 -12.54 10.83 8.50
CA ILE A 163 -13.24 10.04 7.45
C ILE A 163 -14.25 10.91 6.71
N ALA A 164 -15.08 11.69 7.43
CA ALA A 164 -16.08 12.55 6.82
C ALA A 164 -15.43 13.63 5.92
N ASN A 165 -14.37 14.29 6.41
CA ASN A 165 -13.67 15.32 5.66
C ASN A 165 -12.99 14.76 4.40
N MET A 166 -12.22 13.68 4.53
CA MET A 166 -11.47 13.10 3.41
C MET A 166 -12.40 12.47 2.37
N THR A 167 -13.47 11.80 2.79
CA THR A 167 -14.50 11.30 1.86
C THR A 167 -15.17 12.46 1.12
N GLY A 168 -15.54 13.53 1.83
CA GLY A 168 -16.15 14.72 1.23
C GLY A 168 -15.26 15.39 0.18
N ILE A 169 -13.95 15.48 0.42
CA ILE A 169 -12.97 15.98 -0.56
C ILE A 169 -13.02 15.15 -1.85
N LEU A 170 -12.96 13.82 -1.73
CA LEU A 170 -12.95 12.94 -2.89
C LEU A 170 -14.28 12.98 -3.65
N GLU A 171 -15.40 13.11 -2.94
CA GLU A 171 -16.74 13.31 -3.52
C GLU A 171 -16.84 14.64 -4.30
N GLU A 172 -16.33 15.75 -3.75
CA GLU A 172 -16.33 17.05 -4.41
C GLU A 172 -15.51 17.06 -5.71
N LEU A 173 -14.46 16.24 -5.78
CA LEU A 173 -13.67 15.99 -6.98
C LEU A 173 -14.35 15.06 -7.99
N GLY A 174 -15.52 14.50 -7.66
CA GLY A 174 -16.27 13.57 -8.49
C GLY A 174 -15.69 12.16 -8.52
N MET A 175 -14.79 11.82 -7.58
CA MET A 175 -14.24 10.49 -7.46
C MET A 175 -15.21 9.56 -6.75
N LYS A 176 -15.18 8.28 -7.12
CA LYS A 176 -16.04 7.26 -6.54
C LYS A 176 -15.20 6.19 -5.87
N ILE A 177 -14.94 6.37 -4.59
CA ILE A 177 -14.10 5.44 -3.85
C ILE A 177 -14.91 4.20 -3.48
N GLU A 178 -14.33 3.03 -3.65
CA GLU A 178 -14.89 1.77 -3.16
C GLU A 178 -13.87 1.01 -2.32
N ILE A 179 -14.36 0.30 -1.31
CA ILE A 179 -13.54 -0.63 -0.53
C ILE A 179 -13.49 -1.97 -1.27
N ALA A 180 -12.33 -2.35 -1.80
CA ALA A 180 -12.18 -3.62 -2.49
C ALA A 180 -11.98 -4.78 -1.52
N SER A 181 -11.29 -4.57 -0.40
CA SER A 181 -11.11 -5.61 0.62
C SER A 181 -10.82 -5.06 2.00
N TRP A 182 -11.19 -5.85 3.02
CA TRP A 182 -10.83 -5.66 4.43
C TRP A 182 -10.08 -6.90 4.92
N ARG A 183 -9.11 -6.69 5.81
CA ARG A 183 -8.43 -7.78 6.54
C ARG A 183 -8.23 -7.40 8.00
N ASN A 184 -8.43 -8.41 8.85
CA ASN A 184 -8.11 -8.37 10.26
C ASN A 184 -7.57 -9.76 10.62
N ILE A 185 -6.24 -9.90 10.53
CA ILE A 185 -5.58 -11.22 10.60
C ILE A 185 -5.32 -11.61 12.07
N VAL A 186 -4.99 -10.63 12.90
CA VAL A 186 -4.77 -10.75 14.34
C VAL A 186 -5.44 -9.56 15.04
N PRO A 187 -5.80 -9.67 16.34
CA PRO A 187 -6.42 -8.58 17.08
C PRO A 187 -5.65 -7.27 16.92
N HIS A 188 -6.39 -6.17 16.78
CA HIS A 188 -5.84 -4.82 16.65
C HIS A 188 -4.91 -4.61 15.45
N VAL A 189 -5.03 -5.42 14.39
CA VAL A 189 -4.30 -5.19 13.14
C VAL A 189 -5.24 -5.27 11.96
N TRP A 190 -5.69 -4.09 11.52
CA TRP A 190 -6.57 -3.92 10.38
C TRP A 190 -5.80 -3.42 9.17
N SER A 191 -6.22 -3.91 8.01
CA SER A 191 -5.88 -3.27 6.74
C SER A 191 -7.08 -3.28 5.80
N LEU A 192 -7.11 -2.31 4.89
CA LEU A 192 -8.07 -2.26 3.81
C LEU A 192 -7.40 -1.80 2.53
N HIS A 193 -8.05 -2.11 1.41
CA HIS A 193 -7.71 -1.63 0.10
C HIS A 193 -8.88 -0.83 -0.45
N ILE A 194 -8.63 0.43 -0.83
CA ILE A 194 -9.61 1.29 -1.49
C ILE A 194 -9.13 1.66 -2.88
N ARG A 195 -10.06 1.91 -3.80
CA ARG A 195 -9.76 2.34 -5.17
C ARG A 195 -10.85 3.23 -5.73
N ASP A 196 -10.53 4.03 -6.74
CA ASP A 196 -11.54 4.69 -7.56
C ASP A 196 -12.25 3.66 -8.46
N ALA A 197 -13.57 3.64 -8.41
CA ALA A 197 -14.41 2.77 -9.23
C ALA A 197 -14.30 3.10 -10.72
N ALA A 198 -14.04 4.37 -11.06
CA ALA A 198 -13.88 4.81 -12.44
C ALA A 198 -12.46 4.56 -12.97
N SER A 199 -11.46 4.57 -12.09
CA SER A 199 -10.05 4.31 -12.42
C SER A 199 -9.43 3.34 -11.41
N PRO A 200 -9.61 2.01 -11.58
CA PRO A 200 -9.11 1.02 -10.62
C PRO A 200 -7.59 1.01 -10.41
N MET A 201 -6.82 1.69 -11.27
CA MET A 201 -5.38 1.90 -11.07
C MET A 201 -5.07 2.92 -9.96
N CYS A 202 -6.01 3.83 -9.66
CA CYS A 202 -5.91 4.74 -8.53
C CYS A 202 -6.41 4.01 -7.27
N PHE A 203 -5.48 3.45 -6.50
CA PHE A 203 -5.78 2.72 -5.28
C PHE A 203 -4.76 3.02 -4.19
N THR A 204 -5.18 2.86 -2.95
CA THR A 204 -4.31 2.97 -1.77
C THR A 204 -4.66 1.89 -0.75
N ASN A 205 -3.74 1.67 0.18
CA ASN A 205 -3.96 0.75 1.28
C ASN A 205 -3.96 1.52 2.59
N GLY A 206 -4.85 1.14 3.50
CA GLY A 206 -4.86 1.69 4.85
C GLY A 206 -4.46 0.63 5.87
N LYS A 207 -3.88 1.09 6.97
CA LYS A 207 -3.48 0.25 8.11
C LYS A 207 -3.81 0.96 9.42
N GLY A 208 -4.12 0.20 10.47
CA GLY A 208 -4.38 0.76 11.80
C GLY A 208 -4.86 -0.27 12.82
N ALA A 209 -4.91 0.13 14.09
CA ALA A 209 -5.40 -0.74 15.17
C ALA A 209 -6.90 -1.00 15.17
N THR A 210 -7.67 -0.18 14.45
CA THR A 210 -9.13 -0.30 14.31
C THR A 210 -9.54 -0.22 12.85
N LYS A 211 -10.79 -0.59 12.56
CA LYS A 211 -11.37 -0.47 11.22
C LYS A 211 -11.35 1.01 10.77
N GLU A 212 -11.73 1.92 11.66
CA GLU A 212 -11.83 3.36 11.40
C GLU A 212 -10.46 3.99 11.17
N SER A 213 -9.46 3.64 11.99
CA SER A 213 -8.09 4.17 11.81
C SER A 213 -7.45 3.67 10.52
N ALA A 214 -7.70 2.41 10.13
CA ALA A 214 -7.27 1.91 8.84
C ALA A 214 -7.94 2.69 7.69
N LEU A 215 -9.26 2.95 7.76
CA LEU A 215 -9.96 3.75 6.74
C LEU A 215 -9.42 5.18 6.64
N CYS A 216 -9.18 5.86 7.77
CA CYS A 216 -8.51 7.16 7.80
C CYS A 216 -7.15 7.11 7.08
N SER A 217 -6.36 6.08 7.36
CA SER A 217 -5.05 5.88 6.74
C SER A 217 -5.17 5.72 5.22
N ALA A 218 -6.11 4.90 4.72
CA ALA A 218 -6.29 4.70 3.28
C ALA A 218 -6.74 5.99 2.57
N LEU A 219 -7.71 6.71 3.14
CA LEU A 219 -8.23 7.97 2.57
C LEU A 219 -7.17 9.08 2.59
N GLY A 220 -6.40 9.18 3.67
CA GLY A 220 -5.26 10.10 3.77
C GLY A 220 -4.21 9.80 2.71
N GLU A 221 -3.80 8.54 2.58
CA GLU A 221 -2.86 8.11 1.52
C GLU A 221 -3.43 8.42 0.13
N PHE A 222 -4.74 8.27 -0.09
CA PHE A 222 -5.34 8.59 -1.40
C PHE A 222 -5.19 10.07 -1.77
N ILE A 223 -5.48 10.96 -0.82
CA ILE A 223 -5.36 12.42 -1.02
C ILE A 223 -3.89 12.84 -1.15
N GLU A 224 -2.99 12.19 -0.41
CA GLU A 224 -1.54 12.35 -0.54
C GLU A 224 -1.07 12.01 -1.96
N ARG A 225 -1.38 10.80 -2.45
CA ARG A 225 -0.97 10.36 -3.80
C ARG A 225 -1.60 11.22 -4.89
N LEU A 226 -2.85 11.65 -4.70
CA LEU A 226 -3.52 12.54 -5.63
C LEU A 226 -2.86 13.92 -5.68
N SER A 227 -2.60 14.53 -4.52
CA SER A 227 -1.97 15.86 -4.43
C SER A 227 -0.55 15.88 -4.97
N CYS A 228 0.16 14.76 -4.88
CA CYS A 228 1.52 14.58 -5.42
C CYS A 228 1.56 14.05 -6.86
N ASN A 229 0.43 14.00 -7.58
CA ASN A 229 0.31 13.42 -8.93
C ASN A 229 0.87 11.99 -9.06
N PHE A 230 0.92 11.23 -7.96
CA PHE A 230 1.70 10.01 -7.87
C PHE A 230 1.04 8.81 -8.54
N PHE A 231 -0.30 8.77 -8.66
CA PHE A 231 -1.00 7.64 -9.31
C PHE A 231 -0.59 7.42 -10.78
N TYR A 232 -0.06 8.46 -11.43
CA TYR A 232 0.34 8.42 -12.84
C TYR A 232 1.81 8.80 -13.04
N ASN A 233 2.63 8.81 -11.98
CA ASN A 233 4.03 9.24 -12.03
C ASN A 233 4.82 8.60 -13.18
N ASP A 234 4.58 7.33 -13.49
CA ASP A 234 5.33 6.60 -14.53
C ASP A 234 4.61 6.56 -15.90
N GLN A 235 3.66 7.47 -16.14
CA GLN A 235 2.83 7.47 -17.36
C GLN A 235 2.96 8.78 -18.15
N PHE A 236 3.06 8.67 -19.47
CA PHE A 236 2.89 9.81 -20.38
C PHE A 236 1.43 10.29 -20.37
N PHE A 237 1.20 11.57 -20.06
CA PHE A 237 -0.15 12.14 -19.90
C PHE A 237 -0.88 12.45 -21.21
N GLY A 238 -0.21 12.26 -22.35
CA GLY A 238 -0.77 12.54 -23.66
C GLY A 238 -0.47 13.96 -24.15
N GLU A 239 -0.63 14.16 -25.45
CA GLU A 239 -0.26 15.42 -26.11
C GLU A 239 -1.05 16.62 -25.60
N ASP A 240 -2.32 16.44 -25.22
CA ASP A 240 -3.17 17.55 -24.77
C ASP A 240 -2.66 18.16 -23.45
N ILE A 241 -2.32 17.33 -22.46
CA ILE A 241 -1.75 17.77 -21.18
C ILE A 241 -0.30 18.22 -21.38
N ALA A 242 0.50 17.52 -22.19
CA ALA A 242 1.87 17.94 -22.48
C ALA A 242 1.96 19.33 -23.16
N ASN A 243 0.90 19.79 -23.83
CA ASN A 243 0.79 21.10 -24.49
C ASN A 243 0.05 22.17 -23.68
N SER A 244 -0.45 21.86 -22.48
CA SER A 244 -1.16 22.82 -21.64
C SER A 244 -0.23 23.88 -21.04
N ASP A 245 -0.82 24.89 -20.38
CA ASP A 245 -0.06 25.92 -19.66
C ASP A 245 0.84 25.32 -18.56
N PHE A 246 0.42 24.24 -17.91
CA PHE A 246 1.20 23.47 -16.93
C PHE A 246 0.89 21.96 -16.99
N VAL A 247 1.91 21.12 -16.80
CA VAL A 247 1.77 19.66 -16.85
C VAL A 247 1.49 19.10 -15.46
N HIS A 248 2.24 19.53 -14.45
CA HIS A 248 2.19 19.02 -13.07
C HIS A 248 1.45 19.99 -12.15
N TYR A 249 1.93 21.24 -12.08
CA TYR A 249 1.35 22.26 -11.19
C TYR A 249 1.44 23.66 -11.80
N PRO A 250 0.48 24.57 -11.53
CA PRO A 250 0.52 25.94 -12.06
C PRO A 250 1.77 26.76 -11.70
N ASN A 251 2.49 26.38 -10.65
CA ASN A 251 3.72 27.04 -10.17
C ASN A 251 5.01 26.36 -10.65
N GLU A 252 4.92 25.35 -11.51
CA GLU A 252 6.08 24.70 -12.14
C GLU A 252 6.86 25.68 -13.02
N LYS A 253 8.14 25.38 -13.26
CA LYS A 253 8.96 26.11 -14.21
C LYS A 253 9.63 25.17 -15.18
N TRP A 254 9.85 25.67 -16.40
CA TRP A 254 10.50 24.95 -17.48
C TRP A 254 11.86 25.58 -17.77
N PHE A 255 12.90 24.75 -17.76
CA PHE A 255 14.29 25.18 -17.97
C PHE A 255 14.86 24.50 -19.21
N LYS A 256 15.59 25.27 -20.02
CA LYS A 256 16.24 24.73 -21.23
C LYS A 256 17.64 24.23 -20.91
N PRO A 257 18.01 23.00 -21.28
CA PRO A 257 19.40 22.57 -21.22
C PRO A 257 20.34 23.58 -21.89
N GLY A 258 21.51 23.75 -21.30
CA GLY A 258 22.57 24.58 -21.84
C GLY A 258 23.24 23.98 -23.09
N PRO A 259 24.23 24.66 -23.67
CA PRO A 259 25.05 24.10 -24.74
C PRO A 259 25.68 22.76 -24.31
N ASN A 260 25.85 21.83 -25.26
CA ASN A 260 26.43 20.50 -25.00
C ASN A 260 25.73 19.68 -23.91
N ASP A 261 24.42 19.89 -23.74
CA ASP A 261 23.60 19.20 -22.74
C ASP A 261 23.92 19.56 -21.28
N GLU A 262 24.51 20.74 -21.05
CA GLU A 262 24.74 21.25 -19.69
C GLU A 262 23.43 21.43 -18.91
N LEU A 263 23.49 21.21 -17.60
CA LEU A 263 22.37 21.52 -16.70
C LEU A 263 22.08 23.03 -16.73
N PRO A 264 20.80 23.46 -16.81
CA PRO A 264 20.46 24.87 -16.77
C PRO A 264 20.77 25.52 -15.42
N GLU A 265 21.13 26.80 -15.45
CA GLU A 265 21.11 27.61 -14.24
C GLU A 265 19.67 27.73 -13.70
N GLY A 266 19.50 27.55 -12.38
CA GLY A 266 18.23 27.77 -11.68
C GLY A 266 17.44 26.51 -11.34
N ILE A 267 17.93 25.32 -11.69
CA ILE A 267 17.49 24.05 -11.10
C ILE A 267 18.54 23.55 -10.10
N LEU A 268 18.07 22.92 -9.03
CA LEU A 268 18.89 22.44 -7.92
C LEU A 268 19.74 23.57 -7.29
N ASP A 269 20.35 23.27 -6.14
CA ASP A 269 21.34 24.14 -5.53
C ASP A 269 22.70 23.43 -5.42
N ASP A 270 23.72 24.14 -4.95
CA ASP A 270 25.09 23.60 -4.82
C ASP A 270 25.13 22.33 -3.96
N HIS A 271 24.27 22.22 -2.94
CA HIS A 271 24.19 21.04 -2.08
C HIS A 271 23.65 19.83 -2.85
N CYS A 272 22.55 20.02 -3.58
CA CYS A 272 21.95 18.99 -4.42
C CYS A 272 22.89 18.57 -5.56
N LEU A 273 23.56 19.53 -6.22
CA LEU A 273 24.48 19.23 -7.32
C LEU A 273 25.70 18.42 -6.85
N ALA A 274 26.18 18.65 -5.63
CA ALA A 274 27.25 17.84 -5.05
C ALA A 274 26.85 16.37 -4.82
N ILE A 275 25.55 16.07 -4.75
CA ILE A 275 25.00 14.73 -4.55
C ILE A 275 24.62 14.10 -5.90
N TYR A 276 23.88 14.82 -6.74
CA TYR A 276 23.31 14.27 -7.97
C TYR A 276 24.21 14.38 -9.19
N ASN A 277 25.20 15.26 -9.16
CA ASN A 277 26.14 15.43 -10.26
C ASN A 277 27.60 15.53 -9.80
N PRO A 278 28.09 14.58 -8.97
CA PRO A 278 29.42 14.69 -8.35
C PRO A 278 30.56 14.69 -9.38
N ASP A 279 30.40 13.94 -10.48
CA ASP A 279 31.40 13.78 -11.54
C ASP A 279 31.14 14.64 -12.78
N GLY A 280 30.06 15.43 -12.80
CA GLY A 280 29.70 16.27 -13.94
C GLY A 280 29.12 15.50 -15.14
N GLU A 281 28.65 14.26 -14.93
CA GLU A 281 28.11 13.39 -15.98
C GLU A 281 26.61 13.60 -16.24
N LEU A 282 25.86 14.18 -15.30
CA LEU A 282 24.42 14.41 -15.44
C LEU A 282 24.16 15.53 -16.45
N GLY A 283 23.52 15.17 -17.58
CA GLY A 283 23.11 16.09 -18.63
C GLY A 283 21.68 16.58 -18.47
N GLY A 284 21.35 17.72 -19.11
CA GLY A 284 19.99 18.25 -19.11
C GLY A 284 18.98 17.32 -19.78
N SER A 285 19.40 16.57 -20.80
CA SER A 285 18.56 15.59 -21.49
C SER A 285 18.18 14.39 -20.63
N ASN A 286 18.93 14.11 -19.56
CA ASN A 286 18.55 13.09 -18.57
C ASN A 286 17.36 13.52 -17.71
N LEU A 287 17.05 14.82 -17.62
CA LEU A 287 16.07 15.33 -16.65
C LEU A 287 14.72 15.72 -17.28
N ILE A 288 14.44 15.22 -18.49
CA ILE A 288 13.13 15.39 -19.12
C ILE A 288 12.14 14.45 -18.45
N ASP A 289 10.98 14.96 -18.02
CA ASP A 289 9.96 14.14 -17.37
C ASP A 289 9.23 13.22 -18.36
N THR A 290 8.95 11.99 -17.92
CA THR A 290 8.19 11.00 -18.67
C THR A 290 6.75 11.47 -18.93
N ASN A 291 6.17 12.21 -17.97
CA ASN A 291 4.77 12.61 -18.03
C ASN A 291 4.45 13.55 -19.18
N SER A 292 5.34 14.52 -19.44
CA SER A 292 5.21 15.42 -20.58
C SER A 292 5.88 14.89 -21.86
N GLY A 293 7.01 14.19 -21.74
CA GLY A 293 7.86 13.85 -22.89
C GLY A 293 8.35 15.06 -23.71
N ARG A 294 8.27 16.29 -23.17
CA ARG A 294 8.50 17.55 -23.89
C ARG A 294 9.96 18.00 -23.84
N ALA A 295 10.86 17.24 -24.46
CA ALA A 295 12.26 17.68 -24.63
C ALA A 295 12.37 19.05 -25.35
N ASP A 296 11.43 19.34 -26.25
CA ASP A 296 11.30 20.63 -26.95
C ASP A 296 10.76 21.77 -26.07
N ARG A 297 10.19 21.50 -24.89
CA ARG A 297 9.79 22.51 -23.89
C ARG A 297 10.86 22.68 -22.82
N GLY A 298 11.51 21.60 -22.40
CA GLY A 298 12.68 21.60 -21.49
C GLY A 298 12.47 20.69 -20.29
N ILE A 299 13.22 20.96 -19.22
CA ILE A 299 13.16 20.28 -17.94
C ILE A 299 12.08 20.97 -17.09
N VAL A 300 10.98 20.28 -16.81
CA VAL A 300 9.99 20.76 -15.84
C VAL A 300 10.52 20.57 -14.43
N SER A 301 10.42 21.59 -13.60
CA SER A 301 10.92 21.58 -12.23
C SER A 301 9.94 22.22 -11.28
N LEU A 302 9.81 21.59 -10.11
CA LEU A 302 8.85 21.89 -9.07
C LEU A 302 9.50 22.72 -7.97
N PRO A 303 8.83 23.77 -7.45
CA PRO A 303 9.38 24.59 -6.38
C PRO A 303 9.33 23.88 -5.03
N TYR A 304 10.47 23.79 -4.36
CA TYR A 304 10.57 23.37 -2.96
C TYR A 304 11.19 24.49 -2.13
N VAL A 305 10.72 24.65 -0.90
CA VAL A 305 11.29 25.63 0.05
C VAL A 305 12.35 24.94 0.90
N ARG A 306 13.59 25.41 0.81
CA ARG A 306 14.69 24.93 1.66
C ARG A 306 14.48 25.41 3.08
N LYS A 307 14.48 24.49 4.04
CA LYS A 307 14.08 24.76 5.43
C LYS A 307 15.04 25.71 6.17
N SER A 308 16.33 25.66 5.84
CA SER A 308 17.39 26.39 6.57
C SER A 308 17.31 27.91 6.39
N ASP A 309 16.83 28.39 5.24
CA ASP A 309 16.83 29.81 4.89
C ASP A 309 15.57 30.30 4.17
N GLY A 310 14.66 29.39 3.79
CA GLY A 310 13.41 29.72 3.11
C GLY A 310 13.57 30.01 1.61
N GLU A 311 14.75 29.74 1.03
CA GLU A 311 14.98 29.90 -0.40
C GLU A 311 14.18 28.86 -1.20
N VAL A 312 13.67 29.28 -2.36
CA VAL A 312 12.97 28.37 -3.28
C VAL A 312 13.98 27.74 -4.23
N VAL A 313 14.05 26.41 -4.21
CA VAL A 313 14.89 25.60 -5.09
C VAL A 313 14.00 24.78 -6.02
N TYR A 314 14.33 24.76 -7.31
CA TYR A 314 13.56 24.03 -8.30
C TYR A 314 14.14 22.63 -8.53
N PHE A 315 13.36 21.60 -8.22
CA PHE A 315 13.74 20.20 -8.41
C PHE A 315 13.09 19.65 -9.69
N PRO A 316 13.85 19.07 -10.63
CA PRO A 316 13.29 18.40 -11.81
C PRO A 316 12.29 17.30 -11.43
N SER A 317 11.13 17.24 -12.09
CA SER A 317 10.13 16.20 -11.79
C SER A 317 10.70 14.80 -12.05
N ASN A 318 11.44 14.64 -13.16
CA ASN A 318 12.15 13.40 -13.50
C ASN A 318 13.04 12.91 -12.34
N LEU A 319 13.83 13.79 -11.73
CA LEU A 319 14.70 13.43 -10.61
C LEU A 319 13.90 12.96 -9.40
N ILE A 320 12.84 13.70 -9.08
CA ILE A 320 11.96 13.38 -7.96
C ILE A 320 11.31 12.00 -8.15
N GLU A 321 10.79 11.74 -9.35
CA GLU A 321 10.08 10.49 -9.69
C GLU A 321 11.01 9.29 -9.72
N ASN A 322 12.21 9.43 -10.30
CA ASN A 322 13.19 8.35 -10.38
C ASN A 322 13.82 8.03 -9.02
N LEU A 323 14.14 9.04 -8.19
CA LEU A 323 14.92 8.79 -6.97
C LEU A 323 14.08 8.66 -5.71
N PHE A 324 13.00 9.44 -5.56
CA PHE A 324 12.26 9.52 -4.30
C PHE A 324 10.95 8.73 -4.33
N LEU A 325 10.31 8.59 -5.50
CA LEU A 325 9.00 7.96 -5.66
C LEU A 325 8.02 8.52 -4.61
N SER A 326 7.29 7.65 -3.91
CA SER A 326 6.38 8.00 -2.82
C SER A 326 7.06 8.30 -1.48
N ASN A 327 8.39 8.24 -1.37
CA ASN A 327 9.06 8.57 -0.12
C ASN A 327 8.88 10.05 0.23
N GLY A 328 8.58 10.31 1.50
CA GLY A 328 8.45 11.67 2.00
C GLY A 328 7.23 12.36 1.43
N MET A 329 6.11 11.67 1.31
CA MET A 329 4.79 12.27 1.10
C MET A 329 3.92 12.04 2.34
N SER A 330 3.07 13.01 2.69
CA SER A 330 2.01 12.77 3.67
C SER A 330 0.87 13.75 3.52
N ALA A 331 -0.36 13.26 3.66
CA ALA A 331 -1.53 14.08 4.00
C ALA A 331 -1.75 14.09 5.53
N GLY A 332 -2.45 15.11 6.03
CA GLY A 332 -2.84 15.19 7.44
C GLY A 332 -4.06 16.06 7.64
N ASN A 333 -4.64 16.02 8.86
CA ASN A 333 -5.71 16.96 9.22
C ASN A 333 -5.18 18.40 9.35
N THR A 334 -3.90 18.53 9.74
CA THR A 334 -3.15 19.79 9.76
C THR A 334 -1.81 19.61 9.06
N LEU A 335 -1.17 20.71 8.67
CA LEU A 335 0.16 20.65 8.06
C LEU A 335 1.21 20.05 8.99
N ASN A 336 1.15 20.33 10.29
CA ASN A 336 2.10 19.76 11.25
C ASN A 336 1.89 18.24 11.39
N GLU A 337 0.64 17.77 11.44
CA GLU A 337 0.34 16.32 11.43
C GLU A 337 0.92 15.65 10.17
N ALA A 338 0.73 16.28 8.99
CA ALA A 338 1.30 15.78 7.74
C ALA A 338 2.84 15.77 7.78
N GLN A 339 3.48 16.82 8.31
CA GLN A 339 4.93 16.89 8.43
C GLN A 339 5.49 15.82 9.38
N VAL A 340 4.85 15.58 10.52
CA VAL A 340 5.27 14.52 11.46
C VAL A 340 5.26 13.16 10.79
N GLN A 341 4.17 12.82 10.10
CA GLN A 341 4.06 11.53 9.40
C GLN A 341 5.08 11.41 8.25
N CYS A 342 5.23 12.47 7.45
CA CYS A 342 6.18 12.53 6.34
C CYS A 342 7.63 12.36 6.81
N LEU A 343 8.04 13.11 7.84
CA LEU A 343 9.39 13.01 8.42
C LEU A 343 9.61 11.66 9.09
N SER A 344 8.59 11.12 9.77
CA SER A 344 8.66 9.78 10.36
C SER A 344 8.91 8.73 9.28
N GLU A 345 8.20 8.77 8.15
CA GLU A 345 8.44 7.86 7.03
C GLU A 345 9.86 7.98 6.46
N ILE A 346 10.40 9.20 6.34
CA ILE A 346 11.78 9.42 5.92
C ILE A 346 12.76 8.74 6.89
N PHE A 347 12.57 8.91 8.21
CA PHE A 347 13.40 8.22 9.20
C PHE A 347 13.23 6.71 9.16
N GLU A 348 11.99 6.22 9.03
CA GLU A 348 11.69 4.79 8.92
C GLU A 348 12.54 4.14 7.84
N ARG A 349 12.55 4.72 6.63
CA ARG A 349 13.23 4.16 5.47
C ARG A 349 14.73 4.37 5.51
N ALA A 350 15.20 5.55 5.90
CA ALA A 350 16.63 5.83 5.98
C ALA A 350 17.31 4.97 7.05
N VAL A 351 16.68 4.83 8.22
CA VAL A 351 17.19 4.00 9.33
C VAL A 351 17.03 2.51 8.99
N LYS A 352 15.94 2.09 8.34
CA LYS A 352 15.80 0.72 7.77
C LYS A 352 16.97 0.41 6.83
N LYS A 353 17.28 1.30 5.88
CA LYS A 353 18.40 1.17 4.95
C LYS A 353 19.71 0.97 5.70
N GLN A 354 20.00 1.88 6.64
CA GLN A 354 21.22 1.83 7.44
C GLN A 354 21.35 0.51 8.21
N ILE A 355 20.29 0.07 8.90
CA ILE A 355 20.27 -1.17 9.69
C ILE A 355 20.55 -2.39 8.81
N ILE A 356 19.95 -2.44 7.63
CA ILE A 356 20.11 -3.56 6.70
C ILE A 356 21.52 -3.56 6.11
N GLU A 357 21.95 -2.45 5.49
CA GLU A 357 23.24 -2.35 4.80
C GLU A 357 24.44 -2.48 5.73
N GLU A 358 24.36 -1.93 6.95
CA GLU A 358 25.43 -2.06 7.94
C GLU A 358 25.33 -3.38 8.75
N GLU A 359 24.33 -4.21 8.46
CA GLU A 359 24.05 -5.48 9.14
C GLU A 359 23.95 -5.35 10.67
N ILE A 360 23.30 -4.28 11.16
CA ILE A 360 23.24 -3.91 12.57
C ILE A 360 22.42 -4.93 13.37
N ALA A 361 22.98 -5.41 14.49
CA ALA A 361 22.25 -6.20 15.47
C ALA A 361 21.52 -5.29 16.47
N LEU A 362 20.21 -5.15 16.31
CA LEU A 362 19.38 -4.30 17.17
C LEU A 362 19.04 -4.98 18.51
N PRO A 363 18.95 -4.19 19.62
CA PRO A 363 18.50 -4.69 20.91
C PRO A 363 17.02 -5.08 20.91
N ASP A 364 16.68 -6.15 21.64
CA ASP A 364 15.29 -6.55 21.85
C ASP A 364 14.59 -5.59 22.81
N VAL A 365 13.30 -5.33 22.57
CA VAL A 365 12.48 -4.58 23.52
C VAL A 365 12.16 -5.47 24.72
N PRO A 366 12.47 -5.05 25.96
CA PRO A 366 12.16 -5.83 27.15
C PRO A 366 10.66 -6.10 27.27
N ARG A 367 10.31 -7.31 27.71
CA ARG A 367 8.92 -7.74 27.86
C ARG A 367 8.09 -6.80 28.76
N GLU A 368 8.69 -6.28 29.82
CA GLU A 368 8.06 -5.33 30.75
C GLU A 368 7.71 -3.98 30.10
N VAL A 369 8.38 -3.60 29.01
CA VAL A 369 8.03 -2.42 28.21
C VAL A 369 6.84 -2.75 27.31
N LEU A 370 6.84 -3.92 26.65
CA LEU A 370 5.72 -4.35 25.81
C LEU A 370 4.40 -4.51 26.60
N GLU A 371 4.49 -4.90 27.87
CA GLU A 371 3.33 -5.04 28.77
C GLU A 371 2.60 -3.71 29.04
N LYS A 372 3.22 -2.55 28.74
CA LYS A 372 2.58 -1.24 28.79
C LYS A 372 1.58 -1.04 27.65
N TYR A 373 1.70 -1.79 26.56
CA TYR A 373 0.91 -1.67 25.34
C TYR A 373 0.11 -2.96 25.06
N PRO A 374 -0.93 -3.26 25.87
CA PRO A 374 -1.59 -4.56 25.87
C PRO A 374 -2.26 -4.94 24.54
N ASN A 375 -2.79 -3.96 23.79
CA ASN A 375 -3.43 -4.22 22.49
C ASN A 375 -2.38 -4.67 21.45
N ILE A 376 -1.26 -3.98 21.38
CA ILE A 376 -0.14 -4.35 20.50
C ILE A 376 0.42 -5.72 20.90
N LEU A 377 0.60 -5.94 22.20
CA LEU A 377 1.09 -7.20 22.74
C LEU A 377 0.16 -8.38 22.40
N GLU A 378 -1.15 -8.19 22.49
CA GLU A 378 -2.14 -9.20 22.08
C GLU A 378 -2.01 -9.55 20.59
N GLY A 379 -1.78 -8.56 19.73
CA GLY A 379 -1.53 -8.78 18.30
C GLY A 379 -0.27 -9.60 18.03
N ILE A 380 0.83 -9.32 18.75
CA ILE A 380 2.09 -10.07 18.68
C ILE A 380 1.88 -11.52 19.16
N GLU A 381 1.27 -11.71 20.32
CA GLU A 381 1.02 -13.05 20.88
C GLU A 381 0.10 -13.88 19.98
N ALA A 382 -0.86 -13.24 19.31
CA ALA A 382 -1.72 -13.91 18.35
C ALA A 382 -0.93 -14.39 17.11
N LEU A 383 0.05 -13.62 16.63
CA LEU A 383 0.96 -14.07 15.56
C LEU A 383 1.79 -15.27 16.00
N GLU A 384 2.37 -15.22 17.20
CA GLU A 384 3.15 -16.31 17.77
C GLU A 384 2.32 -17.58 17.95
N ALA A 385 1.07 -17.43 18.41
CA ALA A 385 0.12 -18.54 18.55
C ALA A 385 -0.24 -19.20 17.21
N GLN A 386 -0.16 -18.46 16.10
CA GLN A 386 -0.30 -19.00 14.74
C GLN A 386 0.98 -19.68 14.22
N GLY A 387 2.05 -19.71 15.02
CA GLY A 387 3.31 -20.36 14.69
C GLY A 387 4.28 -19.46 13.92
N PHE A 388 4.14 -18.14 14.04
CA PHE A 388 5.06 -17.15 13.49
C PHE A 388 5.82 -16.45 14.63
N PRO A 389 7.01 -16.93 15.01
CA PRO A 389 7.82 -16.27 16.02
C PRO A 389 8.10 -14.82 15.61
N THR A 390 7.95 -13.90 16.57
CA THR A 390 8.05 -12.46 16.30
C THR A 390 9.12 -11.86 17.20
N LEU A 391 9.98 -11.00 16.64
CA LEU A 391 10.97 -10.22 17.38
C LEU A 391 10.57 -8.76 17.34
N VAL A 392 10.55 -8.13 18.51
CA VAL A 392 10.34 -6.68 18.63
C VAL A 392 11.65 -6.07 19.04
N LYS A 393 12.19 -5.18 18.20
CA LYS A 393 13.50 -4.58 18.36
C LYS A 393 13.41 -3.06 18.34
N ASP A 394 14.19 -2.43 19.20
CA ASP A 394 14.39 -1.00 19.20
C ASP A 394 15.36 -0.63 18.07
N ALA A 395 14.85 0.10 17.07
CA ALA A 395 15.59 0.51 15.88
C ALA A 395 16.08 1.97 15.97
N SER A 396 16.08 2.57 17.17
CA SER A 396 16.47 3.97 17.38
C SER A 396 17.96 4.25 17.26
N LEU A 397 18.79 3.21 17.13
CA LEU A 397 20.25 3.30 17.11
C LEU A 397 20.80 4.06 18.34
N GLY A 398 20.35 3.62 19.52
CA GLY A 398 20.75 4.20 20.80
C GLY A 398 19.98 5.48 21.18
N GLY A 399 18.70 5.54 20.81
CA GLY A 399 17.81 6.67 21.12
C GLY A 399 17.99 7.89 20.21
N GLN A 400 18.64 7.73 19.04
CA GLN A 400 18.84 8.81 18.08
C GLN A 400 17.62 9.01 17.17
N PHE A 401 16.91 7.94 16.83
CA PHE A 401 15.81 7.96 15.88
C PHE A 401 14.51 7.38 16.46
N PRO A 402 13.34 7.91 16.06
CA PRO A 402 12.05 7.43 16.55
C PRO A 402 11.55 6.22 15.73
N VAL A 403 12.33 5.15 15.68
CA VAL A 403 12.09 3.99 14.80
C VAL A 403 12.03 2.68 15.58
N MET A 404 11.04 1.85 15.25
CA MET A 404 10.81 0.50 15.77
C MET A 404 10.91 -0.53 14.66
N CYS A 405 11.28 -1.76 15.02
CA CYS A 405 11.27 -2.90 14.11
C CYS A 405 10.51 -4.09 14.71
N VAL A 406 9.52 -4.61 13.98
CA VAL A 406 8.83 -5.86 14.27
C VAL A 406 9.16 -6.84 13.16
N THR A 407 9.79 -7.95 13.52
CA THR A 407 10.25 -8.96 12.57
C THR A 407 9.51 -10.27 12.76
N LEU A 408 8.89 -10.77 11.69
CA LEU A 408 8.24 -12.06 11.65
C LEU A 408 9.16 -13.11 11.05
N MET A 409 9.20 -14.29 11.67
CA MET A 409 9.86 -15.48 11.13
C MET A 409 8.81 -16.52 10.73
N ASN A 410 9.00 -17.16 9.58
CA ASN A 410 8.17 -18.27 9.11
C ASN A 410 8.95 -19.60 9.24
N PRO A 411 8.73 -20.40 10.31
CA PRO A 411 9.47 -21.65 10.52
C PRO A 411 9.24 -22.71 9.44
N ARG A 412 8.21 -22.54 8.59
CA ARG A 412 7.88 -23.49 7.52
C ARG A 412 8.79 -23.33 6.31
N THR A 413 9.18 -22.09 6.00
CA THR A 413 10.00 -21.74 4.83
C THR A 413 11.40 -21.28 5.21
N GLY A 414 11.62 -20.91 6.48
CA GLY A 414 12.84 -20.23 6.93
C GLY A 414 12.86 -18.74 6.56
N GLY A 415 11.75 -18.23 6.00
CA GLY A 415 11.63 -16.85 5.57
C GLY A 415 11.53 -15.86 6.73
N VAL A 416 11.99 -14.63 6.48
CA VAL A 416 12.00 -13.52 7.43
C VAL A 416 11.38 -12.30 6.79
N PHE A 417 10.58 -11.58 7.58
CA PHE A 417 9.97 -10.32 7.19
C PHE A 417 10.22 -9.27 8.26
N ALA A 418 11.11 -8.31 7.99
CA ALA A 418 11.46 -7.24 8.91
C ALA A 418 10.67 -5.96 8.55
N SER A 419 9.64 -5.67 9.34
CA SER A 419 8.84 -4.46 9.21
C SER A 419 9.44 -3.36 10.09
N PHE A 420 9.40 -2.12 9.60
CA PHE A 420 9.86 -0.95 10.32
C PHE A 420 8.68 0.02 10.45
N GLY A 421 8.66 0.79 11.54
CA GLY A 421 7.66 1.81 11.78
C GLY A 421 8.28 2.95 12.54
N ALA A 422 7.97 4.17 12.15
CA ALA A 422 8.47 5.37 12.83
C ALA A 422 7.33 6.30 13.25
N HIS A 423 7.51 6.92 14.40
CA HIS A 423 6.68 8.00 14.95
C HIS A 423 7.36 8.55 16.22
N PRO A 424 7.26 9.86 16.54
CA PRO A 424 7.81 10.43 17.77
C PRO A 424 7.39 9.71 19.06
N SER A 425 6.17 9.15 19.07
CA SER A 425 5.67 8.26 20.12
C SER A 425 6.12 6.81 19.91
N PHE A 426 6.72 6.23 20.95
CA PHE A 426 7.15 4.82 20.97
C PHE A 426 6.00 3.86 20.68
N GLU A 427 4.82 4.10 21.27
CA GLU A 427 3.62 3.27 21.08
C GLU A 427 3.18 3.27 19.62
N VAL A 428 3.07 4.46 19.04
CA VAL A 428 2.61 4.64 17.65
C VAL A 428 3.62 4.06 16.66
N ALA A 429 4.93 4.22 16.89
CA ALA A 429 5.96 3.63 16.05
C ALA A 429 5.89 2.09 16.07
N LEU A 430 5.70 1.50 17.25
CA LEU A 430 5.54 0.07 17.42
C LEU A 430 4.25 -0.46 16.76
N GLU A 431 3.12 0.23 16.93
CA GLU A 431 1.85 -0.10 16.26
C GLU A 431 2.00 -0.05 14.74
N ARG A 432 2.63 1.00 14.21
CA ARG A 432 2.87 1.16 12.76
C ARG A 432 3.72 0.03 12.21
N SER A 433 4.77 -0.36 12.92
CA SER A 433 5.63 -1.48 12.50
C SER A 433 4.85 -2.80 12.48
N LEU A 434 4.00 -3.07 13.49
CA LEU A 434 3.18 -4.28 13.53
C LEU A 434 2.06 -4.28 12.48
N THR A 435 1.38 -3.15 12.26
CA THR A 435 0.28 -3.06 11.29
C THR A 435 0.76 -3.13 9.85
N GLU A 436 1.93 -2.54 9.55
CA GLU A 436 2.61 -2.67 8.26
C GLU A 436 2.98 -4.13 7.94
N LEU A 437 3.44 -4.88 8.96
CA LEU A 437 3.83 -6.29 8.84
C LEU A 437 2.74 -7.17 8.18
N LEU A 438 1.47 -6.80 8.37
CA LEU A 438 0.31 -7.59 7.94
C LEU A 438 -0.58 -6.86 6.91
N GLN A 439 -0.18 -5.67 6.45
CA GLN A 439 -0.98 -4.89 5.51
C GLN A 439 -1.13 -5.64 4.18
N GLY A 440 -2.38 -5.86 3.75
CA GLY A 440 -2.67 -6.52 2.46
C GLY A 440 -2.22 -7.98 2.35
N ARG A 441 -1.66 -8.58 3.41
CA ARG A 441 -1.08 -9.94 3.41
C ARG A 441 -2.04 -10.98 3.96
N SER A 442 -1.75 -12.24 3.67
CA SER A 442 -2.38 -13.40 4.30
C SER A 442 -1.28 -14.28 4.87
N PHE A 443 -1.62 -15.21 5.77
CA PHE A 443 -0.63 -16.17 6.27
C PHE A 443 -0.03 -17.06 5.18
N GLU A 444 -0.73 -17.24 4.06
CA GLU A 444 -0.18 -17.89 2.86
C GLU A 444 0.80 -16.99 2.12
N GLY A 445 0.51 -15.69 1.99
CA GLY A 445 1.42 -14.72 1.36
C GLY A 445 2.74 -14.53 2.12
N LEU A 446 2.77 -14.85 3.42
CA LEU A 446 4.00 -14.87 4.22
C LEU A 446 4.93 -16.07 3.90
N ASN A 447 4.57 -16.95 2.96
CA ASN A 447 5.48 -18.02 2.52
C ASN A 447 6.50 -17.56 1.47
N ASP A 448 6.26 -16.41 0.82
CA ASP A 448 7.08 -15.92 -0.28
C ASP A 448 8.23 -15.02 0.19
N VAL A 449 8.33 -14.75 1.50
CA VAL A 449 9.42 -13.94 2.09
C VAL A 449 10.74 -14.74 2.13
N PRO A 450 11.88 -14.14 1.76
CA PRO A 450 13.15 -14.86 1.61
C PRO A 450 13.75 -15.26 2.96
N ALA A 451 14.62 -16.27 2.92
CA ALA A 451 15.44 -16.62 4.06
C ALA A 451 16.58 -15.60 4.26
N PRO A 452 17.00 -15.34 5.51
CA PRO A 452 18.14 -14.47 5.78
C PRO A 452 19.46 -15.08 5.27
N THR A 453 20.46 -14.22 5.04
CA THR A 453 21.73 -14.59 4.40
C THR A 453 22.95 -14.18 5.23
N PHE A 454 24.09 -14.85 5.00
CA PHE A 454 25.41 -14.42 5.50
C PHE A 454 26.22 -13.68 4.43
N ASN A 455 25.69 -13.55 3.21
CA ASN A 455 26.37 -12.87 2.13
C ASN A 455 26.15 -11.37 2.23
N SER A 456 27.10 -10.66 2.85
CA SER A 456 27.07 -9.19 2.97
C SER A 456 26.86 -8.51 1.61
N LEU A 457 27.46 -9.03 0.52
CA LEU A 457 27.29 -8.45 -0.82
C LEU A 457 25.86 -8.51 -1.33
N ALA A 458 25.06 -9.51 -0.91
CA ALA A 458 23.65 -9.57 -1.28
C ALA A 458 22.80 -8.62 -0.42
N VAL A 459 23.23 -8.35 0.82
CA VAL A 459 22.53 -7.44 1.73
C VAL A 459 22.76 -5.98 1.34
N THR A 460 23.99 -5.63 0.94
CA THR A 460 24.40 -4.26 0.57
C THR A 460 24.22 -3.95 -0.91
N GLU A 461 23.61 -4.85 -1.69
CA GLU A 461 23.36 -4.59 -3.10
C GLU A 461 22.19 -3.58 -3.20
N PRO A 462 22.27 -2.52 -4.03
CA PRO A 462 21.26 -1.47 -4.05
C PRO A 462 19.83 -1.97 -4.31
N ASN A 463 19.64 -2.96 -5.19
CA ASN A 463 18.32 -3.52 -5.46
C ASN A 463 17.75 -4.28 -4.27
N ASN A 464 18.57 -4.79 -3.35
CA ASN A 464 18.06 -5.38 -2.11
C ASN A 464 17.26 -4.34 -1.30
N PHE A 465 17.75 -3.09 -1.22
CA PHE A 465 16.99 -2.02 -0.56
C PHE A 465 15.74 -1.63 -1.34
N VAL A 466 15.80 -1.63 -2.68
CA VAL A 466 14.63 -1.40 -3.54
C VAL A 466 13.56 -2.47 -3.31
N GLU A 467 13.92 -3.75 -3.25
CA GLU A 467 13.00 -4.84 -2.89
C GLU A 467 12.44 -4.64 -1.48
N HIS A 468 13.28 -4.20 -0.53
CA HIS A 468 12.82 -3.82 0.81
C HIS A 468 11.81 -2.67 0.81
N PHE A 469 11.92 -1.74 -0.13
CA PHE A 469 11.03 -0.61 -0.28
C PHE A 469 9.71 -0.99 -0.96
N ILE A 470 9.75 -1.74 -2.07
CA ILE A 470 8.59 -2.08 -2.89
C ILE A 470 7.61 -2.98 -2.14
N ASP A 471 8.11 -4.08 -1.58
CA ASP A 471 7.24 -5.09 -0.94
C ASP A 471 7.89 -5.78 0.26
N SER A 472 9.00 -5.25 0.75
CA SER A 472 9.74 -5.78 1.90
C SER A 472 10.20 -7.24 1.72
N THR A 473 10.44 -7.68 0.46
CA THR A 473 10.96 -9.02 0.15
C THR A 473 12.47 -9.06 -0.10
N GLY A 474 13.20 -7.99 0.21
CA GLY A 474 14.66 -8.03 0.24
C GLY A 474 15.20 -8.98 1.32
N VAL A 475 16.43 -9.43 1.15
CA VAL A 475 17.14 -10.27 2.13
C VAL A 475 17.66 -9.45 3.30
N VAL A 476 17.69 -10.05 4.48
CA VAL A 476 18.33 -9.49 5.68
C VAL A 476 19.48 -10.37 6.15
N SER A 477 20.44 -9.78 6.86
CA SER A 477 21.57 -10.53 7.42
C SER A 477 21.15 -11.41 8.59
N TRP A 478 21.76 -12.59 8.72
CA TRP A 478 21.67 -13.41 9.94
C TRP A 478 22.17 -12.67 11.19
N ARG A 479 23.02 -11.65 11.06
CA ARG A 479 23.51 -10.85 12.21
C ARG A 479 22.40 -10.10 12.93
N PHE A 480 21.34 -9.74 12.22
CA PHE A 480 20.14 -9.11 12.80
C PHE A 480 19.55 -9.92 13.96
N PHE A 481 19.73 -11.25 13.94
CA PHE A 481 19.24 -12.20 14.95
C PHE A 481 20.28 -12.54 16.03
N SER A 482 21.39 -11.81 16.09
CA SER A 482 22.42 -12.00 17.10
C SER A 482 21.85 -11.80 18.51
N ALA A 483 22.28 -12.66 19.44
CA ALA A 483 21.99 -12.49 20.87
C ALA A 483 22.75 -11.31 21.51
N ARG A 484 23.76 -10.77 20.81
CA ARG A 484 24.47 -9.54 21.18
C ARG A 484 24.03 -8.42 20.24
N SER A 485 23.51 -7.35 20.80
CA SER A 485 23.23 -6.11 20.07
C SER A 485 24.45 -5.19 19.98
N ASP A 486 24.46 -4.35 18.96
CA ASP A 486 25.47 -3.29 18.76
C ASP A 486 25.13 -2.01 19.53
N TYR A 487 23.85 -1.85 19.89
CA TYR A 487 23.31 -0.76 20.71
C TYR A 487 22.65 -1.31 21.98
N ASP A 488 22.61 -0.47 23.01
CA ASP A 488 21.77 -0.72 24.18
C ASP A 488 20.33 -0.28 23.88
N PHE A 489 19.34 -1.00 24.44
CA PHE A 489 17.93 -0.62 24.36
C PHE A 489 17.71 0.75 25.01
N VAL A 490 16.95 1.61 24.33
CA VAL A 490 16.48 2.89 24.88
C VAL A 490 14.96 2.92 24.82
N GLU A 491 14.32 3.14 25.97
CA GLU A 491 12.89 3.48 26.02
C GLU A 491 12.75 4.98 25.71
N TRP A 492 12.92 5.33 24.43
CA TRP A 492 12.88 6.70 23.93
C TRP A 492 11.45 7.25 23.85
N ASP A 493 11.32 8.57 23.86
CA ASP A 493 10.06 9.28 23.69
C ASP A 493 10.34 10.69 23.15
N PHE A 494 9.83 10.97 21.95
CA PHE A 494 9.89 12.27 21.29
C PHE A 494 8.50 12.91 21.18
N SER A 495 7.49 12.31 21.82
CA SER A 495 6.10 12.73 21.68
C SER A 495 5.83 14.13 22.24
N GLY A 496 4.87 14.80 21.63
CA GLY A 496 4.47 16.15 21.98
C GLY A 496 3.20 16.57 21.22
N THR A 497 3.00 17.87 21.06
CA THR A 497 2.07 18.34 20.04
C THR A 497 2.65 18.13 18.65
N ASN A 498 1.82 17.95 17.61
CA ASN A 498 2.30 17.80 16.24
C ASN A 498 3.28 18.91 15.80
N ALA A 499 3.15 20.14 16.34
CA ALA A 499 4.09 21.22 16.09
C ALA A 499 5.46 20.99 16.73
N GLU A 500 5.50 20.58 18.00
CA GLU A 500 6.74 20.24 18.73
C GLU A 500 7.41 19.00 18.14
N GLU A 501 6.61 18.00 17.76
CA GLU A 501 7.05 16.78 17.11
C GLU A 501 7.69 17.08 15.74
N ALA A 502 7.04 17.89 14.89
CA ALA A 502 7.61 18.30 13.62
C ALA A 502 8.93 19.07 13.82
N GLU A 503 8.97 20.02 14.76
CA GLU A 503 10.18 20.76 15.11
C GLU A 503 11.31 19.82 15.57
N CYS A 504 11.01 18.84 16.42
CA CYS A 504 11.95 17.84 16.88
C CYS A 504 12.53 17.01 15.71
N LEU A 505 11.68 16.50 14.83
CA LEU A 505 12.10 15.68 13.68
C LEU A 505 12.94 16.48 12.67
N PHE A 506 12.59 17.74 12.40
CA PHE A 506 13.45 18.63 11.63
C PHE A 506 14.79 18.89 12.34
N GLY A 507 14.77 19.07 13.66
CA GLY A 507 15.97 19.24 14.48
C GLY A 507 16.94 18.07 14.39
N ILE A 508 16.44 16.82 14.36
CA ILE A 508 17.28 15.63 14.15
C ILE A 508 18.00 15.70 12.80
N LEU A 509 17.31 16.10 11.71
CA LEU A 509 17.93 16.26 10.39
C LEU A 509 18.97 17.39 10.38
N GLU A 510 18.72 18.48 11.09
CA GLU A 510 19.67 19.57 11.25
C GLU A 510 20.93 19.13 12.00
N GLU A 511 20.78 18.37 13.09
CA GLU A 511 21.91 17.80 13.85
C GLU A 511 22.75 16.82 13.02
N LEU A 512 22.11 16.09 12.10
CA LEU A 512 22.79 15.25 11.10
C LEU A 512 23.44 16.06 9.96
N GLY A 513 23.25 17.39 9.92
CA GLY A 513 23.78 18.27 8.87
C GLY A 513 23.08 18.09 7.52
N LYS A 514 21.83 17.60 7.50
CA LYS A 514 21.05 17.38 6.28
C LYS A 514 20.27 18.63 5.89
N GLN A 515 20.21 18.92 4.59
CA GLN A 515 19.31 19.94 4.05
C GLN A 515 17.94 19.34 3.77
N VAL A 516 16.89 20.12 4.04
CA VAL A 516 15.51 19.66 3.92
C VAL A 516 14.74 20.62 3.02
N TYR A 517 14.01 20.06 2.06
CA TYR A 517 13.28 20.79 1.03
C TYR A 517 11.81 20.37 1.10
N VAL A 518 10.90 21.35 1.23
CA VAL A 518 9.48 21.07 1.48
C VAL A 518 8.62 21.70 0.38
N ALA A 519 7.76 20.91 -0.23
CA ALA A 519 6.62 21.36 -1.01
C ALA A 519 5.34 21.11 -0.20
N VAL A 520 4.39 22.04 -0.28
CA VAL A 520 3.09 21.94 0.39
C VAL A 520 2.00 22.13 -0.64
N TYR A 521 0.99 21.26 -0.60
CA TYR A 521 -0.18 21.27 -1.45
C TYR A 521 -1.43 21.34 -0.57
N GLU A 522 -2.34 22.25 -0.88
CA GLU A 522 -3.59 22.47 -0.11
C GLU A 522 -4.81 22.59 -1.05
N GLU A 523 -4.59 22.54 -2.36
CA GLU A 523 -5.57 22.85 -3.40
C GLU A 523 -6.75 21.89 -3.41
N LEU A 524 -6.55 20.66 -2.92
CA LEU A 524 -7.57 19.61 -2.84
C LEU A 524 -8.32 19.60 -1.49
N GLY A 525 -8.07 20.55 -0.58
CA GLY A 525 -8.86 20.73 0.64
C GLY A 525 -8.31 20.07 1.91
N ALA A 526 -7.21 19.32 1.81
CA ALA A 526 -6.42 18.87 2.95
C ALA A 526 -4.93 19.22 2.75
N PRO A 527 -4.20 19.56 3.83
CA PRO A 527 -2.77 19.83 3.73
C PRO A 527 -2.00 18.54 3.44
N VAL A 528 -1.24 18.57 2.35
CA VAL A 528 -0.28 17.55 1.95
C VAL A 528 1.10 18.18 1.89
N CYS A 529 2.11 17.47 2.38
CA CYS A 529 3.50 17.88 2.19
C CYS A 529 4.30 16.79 1.47
N ARG A 530 5.27 17.23 0.67
CA ARG A 530 6.32 16.38 0.11
C ARG A 530 7.66 16.92 0.59
N ILE A 531 8.45 16.09 1.26
CA ILE A 531 9.72 16.47 1.88
C ILE A 531 10.84 15.66 1.24
N LEU A 532 11.85 16.36 0.72
CA LEU A 532 13.06 15.76 0.16
C LEU A 532 14.23 16.07 1.09
N VAL A 533 15.03 15.04 1.39
CA VAL A 533 16.28 15.14 2.14
C VAL A 533 17.38 14.52 1.28
N PRO A 534 17.99 15.29 0.35
CA PRO A 534 19.04 14.79 -0.53
C PRO A 534 20.18 14.09 0.21
N GLY A 535 20.60 12.94 -0.31
CA GLY A 535 21.57 12.02 0.28
C GLY A 535 21.07 11.33 1.54
N TYR A 536 19.75 11.14 1.69
CA TYR A 536 19.13 10.51 2.85
C TYR A 536 17.77 9.87 2.57
N SER A 537 16.89 10.56 1.82
CA SER A 537 15.52 10.08 1.54
C SER A 537 15.32 9.51 0.14
N GLU A 538 16.38 9.35 -0.66
CA GLU A 538 16.33 8.61 -1.92
C GLU A 538 16.08 7.12 -1.69
N VAL A 539 15.23 6.55 -2.55
CA VAL A 539 15.01 5.10 -2.66
C VAL A 539 16.01 4.48 -3.62
N TYR A 540 16.13 5.05 -4.81
CA TYR A 540 17.03 4.58 -5.85
C TYR A 540 18.39 5.28 -5.81
N PRO A 541 19.46 4.61 -6.28
CA PRO A 541 20.78 5.21 -6.42
C PRO A 541 20.77 6.35 -7.45
N VAL A 542 21.65 7.34 -7.25
CA VAL A 542 21.73 8.55 -8.08
C VAL A 542 22.08 8.22 -9.54
N GLU A 543 22.88 7.16 -9.73
CA GLU A 543 23.33 6.68 -11.03
C GLU A 543 22.16 6.29 -11.95
N ASP A 544 20.99 5.96 -11.38
CA ASP A 544 19.81 5.59 -12.17
C ASP A 544 19.28 6.76 -13.00
N LEU A 545 19.56 8.02 -12.61
CA LEU A 545 19.29 9.19 -13.46
C LEU A 545 19.99 9.12 -14.83
N ILE A 546 21.05 8.32 -14.98
CA ILE A 546 21.79 8.14 -16.23
C ILE A 546 21.60 6.72 -16.76
N MET A 547 21.64 5.73 -15.89
CA MET A 547 21.77 4.31 -16.25
C MET A 547 20.43 3.59 -16.38
N ASP A 548 19.40 4.00 -15.63
CA ASP A 548 18.08 3.35 -15.57
C ASP A 548 16.96 4.38 -15.38
N ASN A 549 16.97 5.42 -16.23
CA ASN A 549 16.05 6.55 -16.16
C ASN A 549 14.76 6.25 -16.95
N THR A 550 13.61 6.62 -16.37
CA THR A 550 12.25 6.37 -16.90
C THR A 550 11.80 7.25 -18.06
#